data_AF-A0A6P3I580-F1
#
_entry.id   AF-A0A6P3I580-F1
#
_cell.length_a   1.000
_cell.length_b   1.000
_cell.length_c   1.000
_cell.angle_alpha   90.00
_cell.angle_beta   90.00
_cell.angle_gamma   90.00
#
_symmetry.space_group_name_H-M   'P 1'
#
loop_
_entity.id
_entity.type
_entity.pdbx_description
1 polymer ?
#
loop_
_entity_poly.entity_id
_entity_poly.type
_entity_poly.pdbx_seq_one_letter_code
_entity_poly.pdbx_strand_id
1 'polypeptide(L)'
;MVLAPADRAAVLALWRKLGTNVGIYTTEALERTFVAFPSSKTYFLHLNLSPGSAQVTAHGQKVADALSLAVNHLDDLPGTLSYLRELHTHKLRVDPVFFK
;
A
#
# COMPACT_ATOMS: atom_id res chain seq x y z
N MET A 1 -16.60 -0.62 8.29
CA MET A 1 -16.25 0.35 9.37
C MET A 1 -16.22 1.73 8.74
N VAL A 2 -16.98 2.68 9.28
CA VAL A 2 -16.96 4.08 8.81
C VAL A 2 -16.03 4.84 9.73
N LEU A 3 -15.06 5.58 9.18
CA LEU A 3 -14.16 6.42 9.99
C LEU A 3 -14.96 7.51 10.70
N ALA A 4 -14.63 7.83 11.95
CA ALA A 4 -15.19 9.01 12.59
C ALA A 4 -14.63 10.28 11.91
N PRO A 5 -15.31 11.45 12.03
CA PRO A 5 -14.79 12.71 11.50
C PRO A 5 -13.38 13.05 12.02
N ALA A 6 -13.13 12.78 13.30
CA ALA A 6 -11.82 12.99 13.93
C ALA A 6 -10.73 12.09 13.31
N ASP A 7 -11.05 10.81 13.05
CA ASP A 7 -10.12 9.87 12.42
C ASP A 7 -9.77 10.32 10.99
N ARG A 8 -10.76 10.75 10.21
CA ARG A 8 -10.53 11.31 8.86
C ARG A 8 -9.60 12.51 8.91
N ALA A 9 -9.83 13.45 9.84
CA ALA A 9 -8.99 14.63 9.99
C ALA A 9 -7.55 14.25 10.39
N ALA A 10 -7.38 13.27 11.28
CA ALA A 10 -6.08 12.78 11.69
C ALA A 10 -5.31 12.12 10.53
N VAL A 11 -5.97 11.25 9.75
CA VAL A 11 -5.38 10.61 8.56
C VAL A 11 -4.93 11.67 7.54
N LEU A 12 -5.77 12.65 7.23
CA LEU A 12 -5.43 13.74 6.31
C LEU A 12 -4.24 14.58 6.83
N ALA A 13 -4.23 14.92 8.12
CA ALA A 13 -3.13 15.68 8.73
C ALA A 13 -1.81 14.92 8.68
N LEU A 14 -1.84 13.61 8.99
CA LEU A 14 -0.67 12.74 8.86
C LEU A 14 -0.19 12.69 7.40
N TRP A 15 -1.09 12.45 6.45
CA TRP A 15 -0.71 12.32 5.03
C TRP A 15 -0.05 13.58 4.49
N ARG A 16 -0.58 14.77 4.85
CA ARG A 16 0.04 16.06 4.51
C ARG A 16 1.46 16.18 5.08
N LYS A 17 1.70 15.68 6.29
CA LYS A 17 3.01 15.69 6.92
C LYS A 17 4.00 14.74 6.25
N LEU A 18 3.54 13.60 5.74
CA LEU A 18 4.37 12.67 4.96
C LEU A 18 4.78 13.30 3.62
N GLY A 19 3.88 14.04 2.98
CA GLY A 19 4.18 14.83 1.78
C GLY A 19 4.74 13.97 0.65
N THR A 20 5.85 14.41 0.04
CA THR A 20 6.50 13.67 -1.05
C THR A 20 7.24 12.41 -0.60
N ASN A 21 7.35 12.17 0.72
CA ASN A 21 8.07 11.02 1.26
C ASN A 21 7.24 9.73 1.30
N VAL A 22 5.94 9.78 0.98
CA VAL A 22 5.07 8.60 1.02
C VAL A 22 5.65 7.44 0.20
N GLY A 23 6.20 7.72 -0.99
CA GLY A 23 6.88 6.72 -1.82
C GLY A 23 8.02 6.02 -1.07
N ILE A 24 8.91 6.80 -0.46
CA ILE A 24 10.04 6.29 0.34
C ILE A 24 9.54 5.39 1.47
N TYR A 25 8.54 5.84 2.23
CA TYR A 25 8.03 5.08 3.38
C TYR A 25 7.31 3.79 2.98
N THR A 26 6.59 3.80 1.84
CA THR A 26 5.97 2.56 1.34
C THR A 26 6.99 1.56 0.79
N THR A 27 8.07 2.02 0.17
CA THR A 27 9.19 1.15 -0.22
C THR A 27 9.83 0.53 1.03
N GLU A 28 10.11 1.34 2.05
CA GLU A 28 10.68 0.85 3.31
C GLU A 28 9.73 -0.15 3.99
N ALA A 29 8.42 0.10 3.97
CA ALA A 29 7.42 -0.82 4.51
C ALA A 29 7.44 -2.18 3.80
N LEU A 30 7.55 -2.20 2.46
CA LEU A 30 7.68 -3.44 1.69
C LEU A 30 8.96 -4.20 2.04
N GLU A 31 10.10 -3.50 2.10
CA GLU A 31 11.38 -4.11 2.48
C GLU A 31 11.31 -4.73 3.88
N ARG A 32 10.71 -4.02 4.85
CA ARG A 32 10.47 -4.52 6.22
C ARG A 32 9.56 -5.74 6.21
N THR A 33 8.48 -5.74 5.43
CA THR A 33 7.55 -6.87 5.30
C THR A 33 8.26 -8.10 4.73
N PHE A 34 9.10 -7.95 3.72
CA PHE A 34 9.84 -9.07 3.15
C PHE A 34 10.84 -9.68 4.13
N VAL A 35 11.43 -8.88 5.02
CA VAL A 35 12.34 -9.37 6.06
C VAL A 35 11.57 -10.02 7.22
N ALA A 36 10.55 -9.34 7.75
CA ALA A 36 9.80 -9.78 8.93
C ALA A 36 8.87 -10.97 8.62
N PHE A 37 8.35 -11.04 7.39
CA PHE A 37 7.40 -12.07 6.96
C PHE A 37 7.88 -12.71 5.65
N PRO A 38 8.88 -13.63 5.69
CA PRO A 38 9.49 -14.17 4.47
C PRO A 38 8.52 -14.87 3.52
N SER A 39 7.40 -15.43 4.02
CA SER A 39 6.36 -16.06 3.20
C SER A 39 5.68 -15.07 2.22
N SER A 40 5.66 -13.77 2.53
CA SER A 40 5.13 -12.73 1.65
C SER A 40 5.87 -12.62 0.30
N LYS A 41 7.14 -13.05 0.25
CA LYS A 41 7.98 -13.02 -0.97
C LYS A 41 7.44 -13.89 -2.10
N THR A 42 6.59 -14.87 -1.79
CA THR A 42 5.98 -15.79 -2.77
C THR A 42 5.14 -15.05 -3.84
N TYR A 43 4.58 -13.88 -3.52
CA TYR A 43 3.84 -13.05 -4.48
C TYR A 43 4.74 -12.21 -5.40
N PHE A 44 6.04 -12.14 -5.09
CA PHE A 44 7.00 -11.21 -5.72
C PHE A 44 8.20 -11.92 -6.34
N LEU A 45 8.08 -13.20 -6.69
CA LEU A 45 9.16 -14.00 -7.30
C LEU A 45 9.69 -13.42 -8.64
N HIS A 46 8.93 -12.52 -9.26
CA HIS A 46 9.29 -11.82 -10.50
C HIS A 46 10.07 -10.51 -10.26
N LEU A 47 10.26 -10.10 -9.00
CA LEU A 47 11.03 -8.92 -8.64
C LEU A 47 12.37 -9.32 -8.02
N ASN A 48 13.40 -8.52 -8.28
CA ASN A 48 14.60 -8.48 -7.46
C ASN A 48 14.25 -7.86 -6.10
N LEU A 49 14.40 -8.63 -5.02
CA LEU A 49 14.11 -8.20 -3.65
C LEU A 49 15.39 -7.88 -2.85
N SER A 50 16.53 -7.66 -3.51
CA SER A 50 17.74 -7.18 -2.83
C SER A 50 17.52 -5.78 -2.24
N PRO A 51 18.21 -5.42 -1.14
CA PRO A 51 18.18 -4.06 -0.60
C PRO A 51 18.47 -3.01 -1.69
N GLY A 52 17.66 -1.94 -1.75
CA GLY A 52 17.82 -0.88 -2.75
C GLY A 52 17.36 -1.25 -4.17
N SER A 53 16.57 -2.32 -4.31
CA SER A 53 16.01 -2.71 -5.61
C SER A 53 15.12 -1.61 -6.20
N ALA A 54 15.45 -1.19 -7.42
CA ALA A 54 14.62 -0.26 -8.20
C ALA A 54 13.22 -0.83 -8.48
N GLN A 55 13.08 -2.16 -8.55
CA GLN A 55 11.80 -2.83 -8.76
C GLN A 55 10.91 -2.77 -7.51
N VAL A 56 11.49 -2.93 -6.32
CA VAL A 56 10.76 -2.74 -5.05
C VAL A 56 10.40 -1.27 -4.87
N THR A 57 11.30 -0.36 -5.22
CA THR A 57 11.03 1.09 -5.20
C THR A 57 9.84 1.45 -6.12
N ALA A 58 9.85 0.96 -7.36
CA ALA A 58 8.77 1.19 -8.31
C ALA A 58 7.43 0.56 -7.86
N HIS A 59 7.47 -0.60 -7.20
CA HIS A 59 6.25 -1.19 -6.63
C HIS A 59 5.75 -0.40 -5.42
N GLY A 60 6.66 0.05 -4.54
CA GLY A 60 6.35 0.94 -3.42
C GLY A 60 5.64 2.20 -3.89
N GLN A 61 6.13 2.84 -4.95
CA GLN A 61 5.46 4.02 -5.51
C GLN A 61 4.01 3.74 -5.92
N LYS A 62 3.71 2.59 -6.53
CA LYS A 62 2.32 2.21 -6.87
C LYS A 62 1.44 2.07 -5.63
N VAL A 63 1.99 1.54 -4.54
CA VAL A 63 1.29 1.43 -3.25
C VAL A 63 1.07 2.82 -2.64
N ALA A 64 2.08 3.70 -2.68
CA ALA A 64 1.96 5.09 -2.24
C ALA A 64 0.89 5.86 -3.00
N ASP A 65 0.83 5.70 -4.32
CA ASP A 65 -0.17 6.36 -5.17
C ASP A 65 -1.58 5.87 -4.83
N ALA A 66 -1.75 4.55 -4.64
CA ALA A 66 -3.02 3.96 -4.24
C ALA A 66 -3.50 4.43 -2.86
N LEU A 67 -2.59 4.49 -1.87
CA LEU A 67 -2.93 5.00 -0.54
C LEU A 67 -3.21 6.51 -0.58
N SER A 68 -2.50 7.28 -1.41
CA SER A 68 -2.75 8.71 -1.57
C SER A 68 -4.11 8.97 -2.21
N LEU A 69 -4.48 8.17 -3.20
CA LEU A 69 -5.82 8.18 -3.79
C LEU A 69 -6.87 7.85 -2.72
N ALA A 70 -6.67 6.80 -1.92
CA ALA A 70 -7.58 6.44 -0.84
C ALA A 70 -7.77 7.57 0.19
N VAL A 71 -6.68 8.24 0.59
CA VAL A 71 -6.73 9.35 1.55
C VAL A 71 -7.49 10.56 0.99
N ASN A 72 -7.44 10.80 -0.31
CA ASN A 72 -8.18 11.88 -0.96
C ASN A 72 -9.68 11.56 -1.14
N HIS A 73 -10.09 10.30 -0.95
CA HIS A 73 -11.46 9.83 -1.14
C HIS A 73 -11.93 8.95 0.04
N LEU A 74 -11.63 9.37 1.28
CA LEU A 74 -11.97 8.61 2.50
C LEU A 74 -13.48 8.40 2.72
N ASP A 75 -14.32 9.15 2.02
CA ASP A 75 -15.78 9.04 2.01
C ASP A 75 -16.28 7.93 1.06
N ASP A 76 -15.50 7.55 0.04
CA ASP A 76 -15.83 6.47 -0.90
C ASP A 76 -14.61 5.58 -1.24
N LEU A 77 -14.08 4.90 -0.24
CA LEU A 77 -13.01 3.91 -0.44
C LEU A 77 -13.42 2.73 -1.34
N PRO A 78 -14.63 2.13 -1.21
CA PRO A 78 -15.01 1.00 -2.04
C PRO A 78 -15.11 1.33 -3.53
N GLY A 79 -15.67 2.49 -3.88
CA GLY A 79 -15.73 2.95 -5.26
C GLY A 79 -14.34 3.31 -5.80
N THR A 80 -13.61 4.13 -5.05
CA THR A 80 -12.27 4.61 -5.43
C THR A 80 -11.26 3.47 -5.67
N LEU A 81 -11.29 2.43 -4.84
CA LEU A 81 -10.33 1.32 -4.90
C LEU A 81 -10.89 0.06 -5.59
N SER A 82 -12.06 0.15 -6.24
CA SER A 82 -12.75 -0.98 -6.88
C SER A 82 -11.86 -1.77 -7.85
N TYR A 83 -11.09 -1.08 -8.70
CA TYR A 83 -10.15 -1.71 -9.62
C TYR A 83 -9.06 -2.51 -8.89
N LEU A 84 -8.48 -1.95 -7.82
CA LEU A 84 -7.47 -2.66 -7.03
C LEU A 84 -8.05 -3.86 -6.31
N ARG A 85 -9.28 -3.76 -5.80
CA ARG A 85 -10.00 -4.90 -5.23
C ARG A 85 -10.12 -6.02 -6.27
N GLU A 86 -10.60 -5.73 -7.47
CA GLU A 86 -10.74 -6.73 -8.54
C GLU A 86 -9.39 -7.34 -8.94
N LEU A 87 -8.36 -6.51 -9.07
CA LEU A 87 -6.99 -6.96 -9.36
C LEU A 87 -6.49 -7.96 -8.30
N HIS A 88 -6.63 -7.63 -7.02
CA HIS A 88 -6.16 -8.49 -5.92
C HIS A 88 -7.02 -9.74 -5.76
N THR A 89 -8.34 -9.67 -5.94
CA THR A 89 -9.24 -10.81 -5.78
C THR A 89 -9.17 -11.80 -6.94
N HIS A 90 -9.13 -11.33 -8.18
CA HIS A 90 -9.32 -12.21 -9.34
C HIS A 90 -8.02 -12.57 -10.07
N LYS A 91 -7.06 -11.64 -10.12
CA LYS A 91 -5.80 -11.84 -10.87
C LYS A 91 -4.64 -12.22 -9.95
N LEU A 92 -4.35 -11.39 -8.95
CA LEU A 92 -3.18 -11.60 -8.08
C LEU A 92 -3.46 -12.67 -7.01
N ARG A 93 -4.71 -12.77 -6.55
CA ARG A 93 -5.18 -13.77 -5.57
C ARG A 93 -4.31 -13.80 -4.30
N VAL A 94 -3.97 -12.62 -3.81
CA VAL A 94 -3.21 -12.47 -2.56
C VAL A 94 -4.09 -12.90 -1.39
N ASP A 95 -3.57 -13.78 -0.52
CA ASP A 95 -4.31 -14.22 0.66
C ASP A 95 -4.57 -13.01 1.58
N PRO A 96 -5.82 -12.79 2.05
CA PRO A 96 -6.18 -11.68 2.92
C PRO A 96 -5.30 -11.54 4.17
N VAL A 97 -4.66 -12.61 4.65
CA VAL A 97 -3.73 -12.56 5.79
C VAL A 97 -2.56 -11.61 5.57
N PHE A 98 -2.12 -11.42 4.31
CA PHE A 98 -0.98 -10.56 3.97
C PHE A 98 -1.31 -9.06 3.88
N PHE A 99 -2.56 -8.67 4.14
CA PHE A 99 -2.99 -7.26 4.24
C PHE A 99 -3.13 -6.75 5.68
N LYS A 100 -2.87 -7.61 6.68
CA LYS A 100 -3.04 -7.30 8.11
C LYS A 100 -1.79 -6.68 8.72
#